data_AF-A0A0F9A8T5-F1
#
_entry.id   AF-A0A0F9A8T5-F1
#
_cell.length_a   1.000
_cell.length_b   1.000
_cell.length_c   1.000
_cell.angle_alpha   90.00
_cell.angle_beta   90.00
_cell.angle_gamma   90.00
#
_symmetry.space_group_name_H-M   'P 1'
#
loop_
_entity.id
_entity.type
_entity.pdbx_description
1 polymer ?
#
loop_
_entity_poly.entity_id
_entity_poly.type
_entity_poly.pdbx_seq_one_letter_code
_entity_poly.pdbx_strand_id
1 'polypeptide(L)'
;MTNYRKLLGIREDSPDHYQLLGIKRFESDPDVISIAADRQMVYLRTLRNSDAEQLLNEVSAARVCLLNPARKAEYDRSLLGVPGDCRLDPVSLDPPPAPTSTPPPPPAPTQSGARQREREREREREVEREGQGQRKRQEELSVTLENAGGWITIIFFFVAFIAGMSSWALGFVIGAIGVVIGLSVFYVGVNTRP
;
A
#
# COMPACT_ATOMS: atom_id res chain seq x y z
N MET A 1 -11.74 -18.35 -11.75
CA MET A 1 -12.96 -17.66 -11.26
C MET A 1 -12.78 -17.42 -9.78
N THR A 2 -12.61 -16.16 -9.44
CA THR A 2 -12.07 -15.65 -8.19
C THR A 2 -13.02 -15.87 -7.01
N ASN A 3 -12.46 -16.43 -5.93
CA ASN A 3 -13.16 -16.94 -4.74
C ASN A 3 -13.48 -15.81 -3.73
N TYR A 4 -13.54 -14.55 -4.16
CA TYR A 4 -13.78 -13.39 -3.27
C TYR A 4 -15.28 -13.13 -3.04
N ARG A 5 -16.15 -13.55 -3.97
CA ARG A 5 -17.62 -13.41 -3.88
C ARG A 5 -18.19 -14.15 -2.67
N LYS A 6 -17.51 -15.22 -2.27
CA LYS A 6 -17.89 -16.07 -1.13
C LYS A 6 -17.44 -15.50 0.21
N LEU A 7 -16.39 -14.69 0.23
CA LEU A 7 -15.85 -14.05 1.44
C LEU A 7 -16.63 -12.79 1.84
N LEU A 8 -17.12 -12.01 0.87
CA LEU A 8 -17.98 -10.85 1.15
C LEU A 8 -19.50 -11.13 0.99
N GLY A 9 -19.91 -12.29 0.46
CA GLY A 9 -21.33 -12.65 0.32
C GLY A 9 -22.11 -11.83 -0.72
N ILE A 10 -21.42 -11.18 -1.67
CA ILE A 10 -22.02 -10.24 -2.63
C ILE A 10 -22.25 -10.96 -3.97
N ARG A 11 -23.50 -10.92 -4.45
CA ARG A 11 -24.00 -11.67 -5.62
C ARG A 11 -23.85 -10.93 -6.96
N GLU A 12 -23.53 -9.63 -6.95
CA GLU A 12 -23.50 -8.77 -8.14
C GLU A 12 -22.14 -8.82 -8.87
N ASP A 13 -22.12 -8.49 -10.16
CA ASP A 13 -20.91 -8.42 -11.01
C ASP A 13 -20.06 -7.14 -10.81
N SER A 14 -20.52 -6.21 -9.96
CA SER A 14 -19.75 -5.02 -9.53
C SER A 14 -20.16 -4.62 -8.11
N PRO A 15 -19.36 -4.94 -7.07
CA PRO A 15 -19.67 -4.53 -5.71
C PRO A 15 -19.66 -3.00 -5.61
N ASP A 16 -20.71 -2.46 -5.00
CA ASP A 16 -20.81 -1.04 -4.68
C ASP A 16 -19.66 -0.65 -3.73
N HIS A 17 -19.02 0.50 -3.92
CA HIS A 17 -17.93 0.95 -3.04
C HIS A 17 -18.39 0.98 -1.56
N TYR A 18 -19.67 1.29 -1.30
CA TYR A 18 -20.23 1.25 0.06
C TYR A 18 -20.31 -0.17 0.63
N GLN A 19 -20.66 -1.16 -0.20
CA GLN A 19 -20.73 -2.57 0.20
C GLN A 19 -19.34 -3.16 0.45
N LEU A 20 -18.35 -2.75 -0.34
CA LEU A 20 -16.97 -3.17 -0.20
C LEU A 20 -16.34 -2.69 1.12
N LEU A 21 -16.75 -1.51 1.61
CA LEU A 21 -16.37 -0.99 2.93
C LEU A 21 -17.22 -1.58 4.08
N GLY A 22 -18.35 -2.23 3.77
CA GLY A 22 -19.29 -2.75 4.77
C GLY A 22 -20.06 -1.65 5.51
N ILE A 23 -20.29 -0.50 4.87
CA ILE A 23 -21.01 0.65 5.43
C ILE A 23 -22.36 0.86 4.76
N LYS A 24 -23.18 1.73 5.36
CA LYS A 24 -24.46 2.13 4.77
C LYS A 24 -24.22 2.85 3.44
N ARG A 25 -25.03 2.55 2.43
CA ARG A 25 -25.00 3.25 1.14
C ARG A 25 -25.32 4.74 1.35
N PHE A 26 -24.61 5.61 0.64
CA PHE A 26 -24.71 7.07 0.75
C PHE A 26 -24.30 7.64 2.11
N GLU A 27 -23.40 6.96 2.84
CA GLU A 27 -22.80 7.51 4.06
C GLU A 27 -22.13 8.86 3.76
N SER A 28 -22.38 9.86 4.60
CA SER A 28 -21.90 11.24 4.37
C SER A 28 -20.75 11.62 5.28
N ASP A 29 -20.57 10.90 6.39
CA ASP A 29 -19.50 11.15 7.33
C ASP A 29 -18.15 10.59 6.80
N PRO A 30 -17.15 11.46 6.49
CA PRO A 30 -15.85 11.01 6.02
C PRO A 30 -15.08 10.21 7.07
N ASP A 31 -15.30 10.45 8.37
CA ASP A 31 -14.61 9.73 9.44
C ASP A 31 -15.09 8.28 9.47
N VAL A 32 -16.41 8.06 9.36
CA VAL A 32 -16.99 6.71 9.27
C VAL A 32 -16.45 5.94 8.06
N ILE A 33 -16.36 6.60 6.90
CA ILE A 33 -15.80 6.01 5.67
C ILE A 33 -14.33 5.63 5.87
N SER A 34 -13.53 6.52 6.46
CA SER A 34 -12.10 6.28 6.69
C SER A 34 -11.86 5.11 7.64
N ILE A 35 -12.59 5.08 8.76
CA ILE A 35 -12.48 4.04 9.79
C ILE A 35 -12.90 2.68 9.21
N ALA A 36 -13.97 2.64 8.42
CA ALA A 36 -14.42 1.40 7.78
C ALA A 36 -13.40 0.87 6.77
N ALA A 37 -12.86 1.74 5.91
CA ALA A 37 -11.82 1.37 4.95
C ALA A 37 -10.57 0.82 5.65
N ASP A 38 -10.11 1.48 6.71
CA ASP A 38 -8.93 1.05 7.46
C ASP A 38 -9.16 -0.31 8.15
N ARG A 39 -10.35 -0.56 8.72
CA ARG A 39 -10.71 -1.87 9.27
C ARG A 39 -10.65 -2.98 8.21
N GLN A 40 -11.20 -2.74 7.03
CA GLN A 40 -11.16 -3.70 5.92
C GLN A 40 -9.72 -3.95 5.45
N MET A 41 -8.91 -2.89 5.30
CA MET A 41 -7.51 -3.04 4.92
C MET A 41 -6.69 -3.83 5.94
N VAL A 42 -6.90 -3.61 7.23
CA VAL A 42 -6.24 -4.39 8.29
C VAL A 42 -6.64 -5.85 8.20
N TYR A 43 -7.94 -6.14 8.10
CA TYR A 43 -8.43 -7.52 7.95
C TYR A 43 -7.83 -8.21 6.73
N LEU A 44 -7.88 -7.58 5.55
CA LEU A 44 -7.34 -8.15 4.32
C LEU A 44 -5.83 -8.38 4.39
N ARG A 45 -5.07 -7.49 5.05
CA ARG A 45 -3.63 -7.69 5.28
C ARG A 45 -3.31 -8.88 6.19
N THR A 46 -4.23 -9.32 7.04
CA THR A 46 -4.03 -10.54 7.83
C THR A 46 -4.16 -11.81 7.00
N LEU A 47 -4.83 -11.73 5.84
CA LEU A 47 -5.00 -12.85 4.94
C LEU A 47 -3.75 -12.99 4.05
N ARG A 48 -3.06 -14.14 4.13
CA ARG A 48 -1.87 -14.46 3.32
C ARG A 48 -2.24 -15.05 1.96
N ASN A 49 -3.16 -14.41 1.25
CA ASN A 49 -3.72 -14.91 -0.01
C ASN A 49 -3.50 -13.87 -1.13
N SER A 50 -3.17 -14.32 -2.34
CA SER A 50 -3.04 -13.45 -3.53
C SER A 50 -4.33 -12.66 -3.84
N ASP A 51 -5.49 -13.27 -3.54
CA ASP A 51 -6.80 -12.63 -3.74
C ASP A 51 -7.00 -11.43 -2.79
N ALA A 52 -6.32 -11.41 -1.64
CA ALA A 52 -6.41 -10.30 -0.68
C ALA A 52 -5.70 -9.04 -1.20
N GLU A 53 -4.65 -9.18 -2.01
CA GLU A 53 -3.95 -8.05 -2.63
C GLU A 53 -4.85 -7.33 -3.65
N GLN A 54 -5.59 -8.09 -4.46
CA GLN A 54 -6.57 -7.51 -5.40
C GLN A 54 -7.66 -6.75 -4.64
N LEU A 55 -8.19 -7.33 -3.57
CA LEU A 55 -9.19 -6.67 -2.73
C LEU A 55 -8.65 -5.43 -2.03
N LEU A 56 -7.39 -5.42 -1.60
CA LEU A 56 -6.76 -4.24 -1.03
C LEU A 56 -6.72 -3.08 -2.04
N ASN A 57 -6.43 -3.37 -3.30
CA ASN A 57 -6.44 -2.37 -4.36
C ASN A 57 -7.87 -1.81 -4.57
N GLU A 58 -8.89 -2.66 -4.58
CA GLU A 58 -10.29 -2.24 -4.69
C GLU A 58 -10.73 -1.39 -3.49
N VAL A 59 -10.40 -1.80 -2.25
CA VAL A 59 -10.71 -1.04 -1.03
C VAL A 59 -10.00 0.31 -1.04
N SER A 60 -8.76 0.36 -1.53
CA SER A 60 -8.02 1.62 -1.66
C SER A 60 -8.67 2.57 -2.66
N ALA A 61 -9.13 2.05 -3.81
CA ALA A 61 -9.82 2.84 -4.84
C ALA A 61 -11.16 3.37 -4.29
N ALA A 62 -11.91 2.52 -3.59
CA ALA A 62 -13.16 2.86 -2.94
C ALA A 62 -12.99 4.01 -1.93
N ARG A 63 -11.98 3.90 -1.06
CA ARG A 63 -11.66 4.93 -0.08
C ARG A 63 -11.37 6.28 -0.74
N VAL A 64 -10.54 6.31 -1.78
CA VAL A 64 -10.18 7.56 -2.48
C VAL A 64 -11.39 8.16 -3.19
N CYS A 65 -12.28 7.33 -3.74
CA CYS A 65 -13.50 7.78 -4.39
C CYS A 65 -14.48 8.41 -3.38
N LEU A 66 -14.74 7.73 -2.26
CA LEU A 66 -15.75 8.12 -1.27
C LEU A 66 -15.29 9.25 -0.34
N LEU A 67 -13.99 9.36 -0.04
CA LEU A 67 -13.46 10.47 0.78
C LEU A 67 -13.34 11.78 -0.01
N ASN A 68 -13.34 11.74 -1.34
CA ASN A 68 -13.34 12.95 -2.16
C ASN A 68 -14.80 13.40 -2.40
N PRO A 69 -15.24 14.55 -1.88
CA PRO A 69 -16.64 14.96 -1.95
C PRO A 69 -17.14 15.16 -3.39
N ALA A 70 -16.28 15.61 -4.31
CA ALA A 70 -16.64 15.79 -5.71
C ALA A 70 -16.84 14.43 -6.42
N ARG A 71 -15.91 13.49 -6.20
CA ARG A 71 -15.99 12.14 -6.79
C ARG A 71 -17.13 11.33 -6.19
N LYS A 72 -17.35 11.45 -4.88
CA LYS A 72 -18.49 10.85 -4.17
C LYS A 72 -19.81 11.34 -4.76
N ALA A 73 -19.97 12.65 -5.00
CA ALA A 73 -21.21 13.19 -5.57
C ALA A 73 -21.47 12.68 -7.00
N GLU A 74 -20.44 12.57 -7.83
CA GLU A 74 -20.54 11.98 -9.17
C GLU A 74 -20.88 10.48 -9.11
N TYR A 75 -20.22 9.75 -8.21
CA TYR A 75 -20.49 8.34 -7.96
C TYR A 75 -21.92 8.14 -7.48
N ASP A 76 -22.37 8.89 -6.49
CA ASP A 76 -23.72 8.84 -5.94
C ASP A 76 -24.79 9.14 -7.01
N ARG A 77 -24.53 10.08 -7.93
CA ARG A 77 -25.41 10.37 -9.08
C ARG A 77 -25.52 9.18 -10.03
N SER A 78 -24.39 8.56 -10.38
CA SER A 78 -24.40 7.34 -11.22
C SER A 78 -25.14 6.19 -10.56
N LEU A 79 -25.06 6.10 -9.23
CA LEU A 79 -25.70 5.06 -8.41
C LEU A 79 -27.23 5.23 -8.29
N LEU A 80 -27.71 6.47 -8.40
CA LEU A 80 -29.13 6.82 -8.40
C LEU A 80 -29.79 6.61 -9.76
N GLY A 81 -29.02 6.24 -10.80
CA GLY A 81 -29.55 6.00 -12.14
C GLY A 81 -30.18 7.25 -12.76
N VAL A 82 -29.76 8.45 -12.32
CA VAL A 82 -30.12 9.70 -12.99
C VAL A 82 -29.09 9.89 -14.11
N PRO A 83 -29.39 9.52 -15.37
CA PRO A 83 -28.58 9.98 -16.49
C PRO A 83 -28.49 11.51 -16.37
N GLY A 84 -27.29 12.05 -16.55
CA GLY A 84 -26.97 13.46 -16.38
C GLY A 84 -27.65 14.37 -17.39
N ASP A 85 -28.98 14.37 -17.44
CA ASP A 85 -29.83 15.36 -18.08
C ASP A 85 -30.62 16.10 -16.99
N CYS A 86 -29.87 16.74 -16.11
CA CYS A 86 -30.25 18.08 -15.65
C CYS A 86 -29.07 18.96 -16.01
N ARG A 87 -28.98 19.26 -17.31
CA ARG A 87 -28.32 20.44 -17.85
C ARG A 87 -28.81 21.63 -17.03
N LEU A 88 -28.03 22.04 -16.04
CA LEU A 88 -28.10 23.39 -15.55
C LEU A 88 -27.62 24.23 -16.72
N ASP A 89 -28.55 24.79 -17.48
CA ASP A 89 -28.25 25.82 -18.46
C ASP A 89 -27.36 26.87 -17.78
N PRO A 90 -26.13 27.12 -18.26
CA PRO A 90 -25.53 28.40 -18.01
C PRO A 90 -26.42 29.39 -18.76
N VAL A 91 -27.25 30.13 -18.02
CA VAL A 91 -27.95 31.30 -18.54
C VAL A 91 -26.87 32.25 -19.05
N SER A 92 -26.56 32.14 -20.33
CA SER A 92 -25.81 33.10 -21.10
C SER A 92 -26.80 34.21 -21.43
N LEU A 93 -26.83 35.24 -20.59
CA LEU A 93 -27.33 36.56 -20.97
C LEU A 93 -26.12 37.37 -21.41
N ASP A 94 -26.19 37.88 -22.63
CA ASP A 94 -25.14 38.60 -23.36
C ASP A 94 -24.42 39.72 -22.59
N PRO A 95 -23.18 40.07 -23.02
CA PRO A 95 -22.37 41.11 -22.39
C PRO A 95 -22.88 42.53 -22.69
N PRO A 96 -22.95 43.44 -21.70
CA PRO A 96 -23.06 44.87 -21.99
C PRO A 96 -21.69 45.45 -22.39
N PRO A 97 -21.62 46.31 -23.43
CA PRO A 97 -20.38 46.99 -23.80
C PRO A 97 -19.94 47.98 -22.71
N ALA A 98 -18.64 48.00 -22.43
CA ALA A 98 -17.98 48.88 -21.46
C ALA A 98 -18.27 50.38 -21.73
N PRO A 99 -18.16 51.23 -20.68
CA PRO A 99 -16.91 51.98 -20.57
C PRO A 99 -16.33 52.05 -19.13
N THR A 100 -15.02 51.80 -19.09
CA THR A 100 -13.95 52.37 -18.24
C THR A 100 -14.32 53.31 -17.08
N SER A 101 -13.92 52.94 -15.86
CA SER A 101 -13.10 53.78 -14.96
C SER A 101 -12.72 53.00 -13.69
N THR A 102 -11.59 52.31 -13.71
CA THR A 102 -10.97 51.77 -12.49
C THR A 102 -9.99 52.80 -11.94
N PRO A 103 -10.14 53.31 -10.71
CA PRO A 103 -9.12 54.15 -10.09
C PRO A 103 -7.89 53.33 -9.73
N PRO A 104 -6.68 53.93 -9.70
CA PRO A 104 -5.45 53.19 -9.42
C PRO A 104 -5.45 52.67 -7.96
N PRO A 105 -4.99 51.43 -7.73
CA PRO A 105 -4.85 50.90 -6.39
C PRO A 105 -3.74 51.60 -5.60
N PRO A 106 -3.86 51.73 -4.27
CA PRO A 106 -2.80 52.28 -3.42
C PRO A 106 -1.52 51.40 -3.45
N PRO A 107 -0.34 51.97 -3.17
CA PRO A 107 0.92 51.24 -3.20
C PRO A 107 0.93 50.12 -2.16
N ALA A 108 1.00 48.88 -2.62
CA ALA A 108 1.13 47.70 -1.77
C ALA A 108 2.49 47.71 -1.04
N PRO A 109 2.54 47.32 0.25
CA PRO A 109 3.80 47.12 0.95
C PRO A 109 4.58 45.94 0.35
N THR A 110 5.89 46.10 0.30
CA THR A 110 6.90 45.28 -0.37
C THR A 110 6.82 43.78 -0.03
N GLN A 111 6.15 42.98 -0.89
CA GLN A 111 6.06 41.51 -0.79
C GLN A 111 7.37 40.76 -1.10
N SER A 112 8.42 41.49 -1.53
CA SER A 112 9.70 40.90 -1.97
C SER A 112 10.45 40.20 -0.83
N GLY A 113 10.49 40.80 0.37
CA GLY A 113 11.22 40.23 1.51
C GLY A 113 10.55 39.02 2.15
N ALA A 114 9.21 38.96 2.16
CA ALA A 114 8.46 37.83 2.69
C ALA A 114 8.65 36.58 1.82
N ARG A 115 8.58 36.74 0.49
CA ARG A 115 8.81 35.64 -0.47
C ARG A 115 10.25 35.14 -0.46
N GLN A 116 11.24 36.00 -0.22
CA GLN A 116 12.64 35.57 -0.12
C GLN A 116 12.89 34.70 1.12
N ARG A 117 12.36 35.11 2.28
CA ARG A 117 12.50 34.35 3.54
C ARG A 117 11.80 33.00 3.49
N GLU A 118 10.67 32.92 2.80
CA GLU A 118 9.94 31.66 2.60
C GLU A 118 10.73 30.69 1.72
N ARG A 119 11.31 31.19 0.61
CA ARG A 119 12.18 30.39 -0.27
C ARG A 119 13.45 29.92 0.44
N GLU A 120 14.02 30.73 1.31
CA GLU A 120 15.21 30.36 2.09
C GLU A 120 14.87 29.25 3.10
N ARG A 121 13.75 29.36 3.81
CA ARG A 121 13.25 28.31 4.69
C ARG A 121 12.90 27.01 3.96
N GLU A 122 12.35 27.11 2.75
CA GLU A 122 12.09 25.94 1.90
C GLU A 122 13.38 25.24 1.49
N ARG A 123 14.40 26.01 1.09
CA ARG A 123 15.74 25.48 0.77
C ARG A 123 16.40 24.83 1.98
N GLU A 124 16.33 25.44 3.16
CA GLU A 124 16.85 24.85 4.39
C GLU A 124 16.15 23.52 4.74
N ARG A 125 14.82 23.45 4.57
CA ARG A 125 14.06 22.21 4.77
C ARG A 125 14.40 21.14 3.74
N GLU A 126 14.67 21.52 2.50
CA GLU A 126 15.10 20.61 1.44
C GLU A 126 16.50 20.05 1.74
N VAL A 127 17.44 20.91 2.14
CA VAL A 127 18.79 20.50 2.58
C VAL A 127 18.73 19.57 3.80
N GLU A 128 17.85 19.83 4.77
CA GLU A 128 17.68 18.95 5.93
C GLU A 128 17.07 17.59 5.55
N ARG A 129 16.11 17.58 4.61
CA ARG A 129 15.53 16.34 4.06
C ARG A 129 16.56 15.51 3.31
N GLU A 130 17.39 16.16 2.49
CA GLU A 130 18.47 15.49 1.77
C GLU A 130 19.52 14.92 2.74
N GLY A 131 19.90 15.68 3.76
CA GLY A 131 20.83 15.21 4.81
C GLY A 131 20.30 14.02 5.60
N GLN A 132 19.01 14.04 5.97
CA GLN A 132 18.36 12.89 6.63
C GLN A 132 18.28 11.66 5.71
N GLY A 133 18.01 11.85 4.41
CA GLY A 133 18.01 10.77 3.42
C GLY A 133 19.39 10.13 3.26
N GLN A 134 20.45 10.94 3.21
CA GLN A 134 21.83 10.45 3.15
C GLN A 134 22.23 9.68 4.41
N ARG A 135 21.86 10.18 5.60
CA ARG A 135 22.13 9.50 6.87
C ARG A 135 21.46 8.14 6.94
N LYS A 136 20.18 8.04 6.54
CA LYS A 136 19.47 6.76 6.47
C LYS A 136 20.11 5.79 5.48
N ARG A 137 20.54 6.29 4.31
CA ARG A 137 21.22 5.47 3.30
C ARG A 137 22.58 4.97 3.81
N GLN A 138 23.31 5.77 4.57
CA GLN A 138 24.53 5.32 5.25
C GLN A 138 24.25 4.28 6.34
N GLU A 139 23.18 4.47 7.12
CA GLU A 139 22.76 3.55 8.17
C GLU A 139 22.33 2.19 7.57
N GLU A 140 21.57 2.18 6.48
CA GLU A 140 21.27 0.96 5.71
C GLU A 140 22.53 0.28 5.14
N LEU A 141 23.50 1.06 4.65
CA LEU A 141 24.78 0.52 4.18
C LEU A 141 25.61 -0.08 5.33
N SER A 142 25.55 0.49 6.53
CA SER A 142 26.23 -0.07 7.70
C SER A 142 25.59 -1.39 8.18
N VAL A 143 24.26 -1.45 8.23
CA VAL A 143 23.50 -2.66 8.61
C VAL A 143 23.69 -3.78 7.59
N THR A 144 23.77 -3.44 6.30
CA THR A 144 24.04 -4.43 5.25
C THR A 144 25.48 -4.95 5.29
N LEU A 145 26.47 -4.13 5.65
CA LEU A 145 27.86 -4.55 5.80
C LEU A 145 28.08 -5.48 7.01
N GLU A 146 27.41 -5.20 8.14
CA GLU A 146 27.45 -6.06 9.33
C GLU A 146 26.77 -7.42 9.08
N ASN A 147 25.62 -7.44 8.39
CA ASN A 147 24.95 -8.69 8.05
C ASN A 147 25.71 -9.50 6.98
N ALA A 148 26.42 -8.83 6.06
CA ALA A 148 27.21 -9.49 5.02
C ALA A 148 28.50 -10.14 5.56
N GLY A 149 29.11 -9.62 6.62
CA GLY A 149 30.33 -10.17 7.22
C GLY A 149 30.16 -11.61 7.73
N GLY A 150 28.98 -11.95 8.26
CA GLY A 150 28.62 -13.31 8.66
C GLY A 150 28.56 -14.28 7.48
N TRP A 151 27.97 -13.86 6.35
CA TRP A 151 27.87 -14.70 5.16
C TRP A 151 29.21 -14.89 4.45
N ILE A 152 30.06 -13.86 4.41
CA ILE A 152 31.39 -13.96 3.80
C ILE A 152 32.27 -14.95 4.57
N THR A 153 32.22 -14.93 5.90
CA THR A 153 32.94 -15.90 6.73
C THR A 153 32.35 -17.31 6.57
N ILE A 154 31.02 -17.47 6.59
CA ILE A 154 30.35 -18.76 6.33
C ILE A 154 30.73 -19.32 4.95
N ILE A 155 30.70 -18.51 3.89
CA ILE A 155 31.08 -18.92 2.54
C ILE A 155 32.56 -19.30 2.50
N PHE A 156 33.46 -18.55 3.14
CA PHE A 156 34.87 -18.87 3.21
C PHE A 156 35.11 -20.23 3.91
N PHE A 157 34.45 -20.47 5.05
CA PHE A 157 34.52 -21.75 5.75
C PHE A 157 33.86 -22.88 4.97
N PHE A 158 32.80 -22.61 4.21
CA PHE A 158 32.13 -23.60 3.36
C PHE A 158 33.00 -24.00 2.16
N VAL A 159 33.69 -23.04 1.53
CA VAL A 159 34.66 -23.31 0.46
C VAL A 159 35.88 -24.06 1.01
N ALA A 160 36.40 -23.67 2.18
CA ALA A 160 37.47 -24.39 2.85
C ALA A 160 37.05 -25.81 3.30
N PHE A 161 35.78 -25.99 3.68
CA PHE A 161 35.20 -27.28 4.02
C PHE A 161 35.06 -28.18 2.78
N ILE A 162 34.57 -27.66 1.65
CA ILE A 162 34.51 -28.39 0.38
C ILE A 162 35.92 -28.76 -0.11
N ALA A 163 36.89 -27.85 0.01
CA ALA A 163 38.28 -28.12 -0.34
C ALA A 163 38.94 -29.13 0.62
N GLY A 164 38.55 -29.14 1.90
CA GLY A 164 39.05 -30.05 2.93
C GLY A 164 38.35 -31.42 2.98
N MET A 165 37.21 -31.60 2.32
CA MET A 165 36.43 -32.85 2.29
C MET A 165 36.91 -33.82 1.19
N SER A 166 38.21 -33.86 0.91
CA SER A 166 38.79 -34.93 0.12
C SER A 166 39.18 -36.07 1.06
N SER A 167 38.39 -37.15 1.02
CA SER A 167 38.66 -38.47 1.62
C SER A 167 38.09 -38.67 3.04
N TRP A 168 37.22 -39.69 3.20
CA TRP A 168 36.70 -40.27 4.47
C TRP A 168 35.46 -39.62 5.14
N ALA A 169 34.33 -39.41 4.45
CA ALA A 169 33.05 -39.21 5.17
C ALA A 169 31.75 -39.61 4.43
N LEU A 170 31.81 -40.14 3.20
CA LEU A 170 30.59 -40.42 2.43
C LEU A 170 29.81 -41.65 2.95
N GLY A 171 30.48 -42.60 3.59
CA GLY A 171 29.85 -43.82 4.11
C GLY A 171 29.04 -43.61 5.39
N PHE A 172 29.46 -42.67 6.25
CA PHE A 172 28.86 -42.51 7.58
C PHE A 172 27.51 -41.77 7.53
N VAL A 173 27.37 -40.80 6.61
CA VAL A 173 26.15 -39.98 6.47
C VAL A 173 25.00 -40.79 5.86
N ILE A 174 25.28 -41.66 4.88
CA ILE A 174 24.26 -42.52 4.26
C ILE A 174 23.76 -43.57 5.28
N GLY A 175 24.65 -44.11 6.11
CA GLY A 175 24.27 -45.04 7.18
C GLY A 175 23.36 -44.42 8.24
N ALA A 176 23.64 -43.19 8.68
CA ALA A 176 22.83 -42.50 9.67
C ALA A 176 21.41 -42.19 9.18
N ILE A 177 21.26 -41.81 7.90
CA ILE A 177 19.94 -41.51 7.30
C ILE A 177 19.08 -42.79 7.21
N GLY A 178 19.68 -43.94 6.88
CA GLY A 178 18.97 -45.21 6.82
C GLY A 178 18.35 -45.65 8.16
N VAL A 179 19.06 -45.42 9.27
CA VAL A 179 18.59 -45.79 10.62
C VAL A 179 17.38 -44.94 11.04
N VAL A 180 17.39 -43.65 10.73
CA VAL A 180 16.29 -42.72 11.09
C VAL A 180 15.01 -43.03 10.30
N ILE A 181 15.14 -43.39 9.03
CA ILE A 181 14.00 -43.78 8.18
C ILE A 181 13.42 -45.11 8.67
N GLY A 182 14.26 -46.09 9.01
CA GLY A 182 13.82 -47.39 9.55
C GLY A 182 13.05 -47.26 10.87
N LEU A 183 13.53 -46.44 11.80
CA LEU A 183 12.84 -46.16 13.07
C LEU A 183 11.49 -45.46 12.87
N SER A 184 11.40 -44.55 11.90
CA SER A 184 10.15 -43.83 11.61
C SER A 184 9.07 -44.75 11.03
N VAL A 185 9.42 -45.67 10.12
CA VAL A 185 8.47 -46.64 9.55
C VAL A 185 8.01 -47.65 10.60
N PHE A 186 8.91 -48.10 11.47
CA PHE A 186 8.57 -49.01 12.58
C PHE A 186 7.63 -48.34 13.60
N TYR A 187 7.90 -47.07 13.95
CA TYR A 187 7.07 -46.31 14.88
C TYR A 187 5.63 -46.11 14.36
N VAL A 188 5.48 -45.82 13.06
CA VAL A 188 4.16 -45.70 12.43
C VAL A 188 3.43 -47.04 12.37
N GLY A 189 4.15 -48.14 12.09
CA GLY A 189 3.56 -49.49 12.00
C GLY A 189 3.12 -50.09 13.34
N VAL A 190 3.76 -49.72 14.44
CA VAL A 190 3.34 -50.14 15.80
C VAL A 190 2.11 -49.37 16.26
N ASN A 191 1.97 -48.10 15.86
CA ASN A 191 0.88 -47.23 16.32
C ASN A 191 -0.41 -47.31 15.46
N THR A 192 -0.45 -48.20 14.47
CA THR A 192 -1.61 -48.41 13.56
C THR A 192 -2.10 -49.86 13.54
N ARG A 193 -2.03 -50.57 14.67
CA ARG A 193 -2.84 -51.78 14.89
C ARG A 193 -4.03 -51.43 15.79
N PRO A 194 -5.29 -51.66 15.35
CA PRO A 194 -6.47 -51.47 16.19
C PRO A 194 -6.53 -52.52 17.32
#